data_AF-A0A1I0P4Y6-F1
#
_entry.id   AF-A0A1I0P4Y6-F1
#
_cell.length_a   1.000
_cell.length_b   1.000
_cell.length_c   1.000
_cell.angle_alpha   90.00
_cell.angle_beta   90.00
_cell.angle_gamma   90.00
#
_symmetry.space_group_name_H-M   'P 1'
#
loop_
_entity.id
_entity.type
_entity.pdbx_description
1 polymer ?
#
loop_
_entity_poly.entity_id
_entity_poly.type
_entity_poly.pdbx_seq_one_letter_code
_entity_poly.pdbx_strand_id
1 'polypeptide(L)'
;MKIFLNLPKRTQMKNLLFLLFPICLFSQDNCFDDGQKHYRSGNFLFIKDTEELILFNNPKHIKFQENKSNISYQKDEILEYTGYDTIPNFWEKRKAEYEKKYAEFNTYFSDQFKYIQLQKEKNISYAIAENRFGYWLLEIKNKTPKAYYIGFNKNTYINKNQKEIFIKDNKLSIDGSFIAIAESWGRPGHPEIEAVKDFLTFQIDLNDIKKDSDDDGYNDFFENLIFLNPNSKDTDGDKISDFEDLNPRYKSENTKFTKLFEEIIEKDGYQNIQENHYTFETYESDCEYFQKVNPGKRRVLIFPEEKARKLNSDYKPGLFSTYYGRIKKDPDGKTFYIPYHESSSGGKIIAVYENGTWSLSTERGYVI
;
A
#
# COMPACT_ATOMS: atom_id res chain seq x y z
N MET A 1 19.50 -29.82 76.47
CA MET A 1 20.71 -30.68 76.49
C MET A 1 21.37 -30.57 75.12
N LYS A 2 22.53 -29.90 75.04
CA LYS A 2 23.32 -29.73 73.80
C LYS A 2 23.92 -31.08 73.40
N ILE A 3 23.81 -31.46 72.13
CA ILE A 3 24.78 -32.37 71.50
C ILE A 3 25.12 -31.79 70.13
N PHE A 4 26.36 -31.32 70.02
CA PHE A 4 27.08 -31.03 68.78
C PHE A 4 27.35 -32.34 68.04
N LEU A 5 27.25 -32.37 66.71
CA LEU A 5 28.13 -33.21 65.90
C LEU A 5 28.48 -32.51 64.58
N ASN A 6 29.79 -32.52 64.33
CA ASN A 6 30.53 -31.87 63.26
C ASN A 6 30.28 -32.48 61.87
N LEU A 7 30.39 -31.61 60.87
CA LEU A 7 30.59 -31.91 59.44
C LEU A 7 31.86 -32.74 59.17
N PRO A 8 31.92 -33.42 58.01
CA PRO A 8 33.15 -33.49 57.23
C PRO A 8 33.02 -32.83 55.84
N LYS A 9 34.20 -32.52 55.31
CA LYS A 9 34.55 -31.57 54.24
C LYS A 9 34.38 -32.12 52.81
N ARG A 10 33.87 -31.23 51.94
CA ARG A 10 34.49 -30.71 50.69
C ARG A 10 34.95 -31.73 49.62
N THR A 11 34.22 -31.72 48.49
CA THR A 11 34.83 -31.79 47.16
C THR A 11 34.13 -30.80 46.24
N GLN A 12 34.82 -29.71 45.88
CA GLN A 12 34.39 -28.80 44.83
C GLN A 12 34.53 -29.51 43.48
N MET A 13 33.43 -29.97 42.90
CA MET A 13 33.36 -30.19 41.45
C MET A 13 33.04 -28.86 40.78
N LYS A 14 34.02 -28.30 40.06
CA LYS A 14 33.79 -27.28 39.04
C LYS A 14 32.96 -27.93 37.93
N ASN A 15 31.64 -27.79 37.98
CA ASN A 15 30.80 -28.03 36.82
C ASN A 15 31.01 -26.86 35.86
N LEU A 16 31.91 -27.09 34.89
CA LEU A 16 32.04 -26.30 33.69
C LEU A 16 30.71 -26.46 32.91
N LEU A 17 29.80 -25.49 33.08
CA LEU A 17 28.55 -25.44 32.33
C LEU A 17 28.92 -25.08 30.88
N PHE A 18 29.14 -26.10 30.04
CA PHE A 18 29.14 -25.90 28.59
C PHE A 18 27.71 -25.56 28.19
N LEU A 19 27.44 -24.25 28.05
CA LEU A 19 26.30 -23.73 27.31
C LEU A 19 26.47 -24.16 25.85
N LEU A 20 25.99 -25.37 25.54
CA LEU A 20 25.65 -25.74 24.18
C LEU A 20 24.36 -25.00 23.84
N PHE A 21 24.50 -23.74 23.42
CA PHE A 21 23.49 -23.11 22.58
C PHE A 21 23.33 -24.01 21.35
N PRO A 22 22.14 -24.57 21.05
CA PRO A 22 21.88 -25.02 19.70
C PRO A 22 21.72 -23.74 18.88
N ILE A 23 22.83 -23.24 18.33
CA ILE A 23 22.83 -22.39 17.15
C ILE A 23 22.41 -23.29 16.00
N CYS A 24 21.10 -23.47 15.88
CA CYS A 24 20.40 -23.93 14.70
C CYS A 24 18.97 -23.41 14.82
N LEU A 25 18.80 -22.09 14.79
CA LEU A 25 17.61 -21.53 14.17
C LEU A 25 17.75 -21.86 12.69
N PHE A 26 17.33 -23.06 12.29
CA PHE A 26 17.00 -23.29 10.89
C PHE A 26 15.91 -22.27 10.57
N SER A 27 16.27 -21.24 9.80
CA SER A 27 15.31 -20.45 9.05
C SER A 27 14.54 -21.46 8.21
N GLN A 28 13.37 -21.85 8.68
CA GLN A 28 12.50 -22.73 7.91
C GLN A 28 12.10 -21.89 6.70
N ASP A 29 12.53 -22.29 5.50
CA ASP A 29 12.16 -21.59 4.26
C ASP A 29 10.62 -21.49 4.19
N ASN A 30 10.07 -20.34 4.57
CA ASN A 30 8.61 -20.09 4.64
C ASN A 30 7.95 -20.07 3.26
N CYS A 31 8.74 -20.31 2.21
CA CYS A 31 8.29 -20.36 0.82
C CYS A 31 7.74 -21.71 0.37
N PHE A 32 8.03 -22.82 1.06
CA PHE A 32 7.58 -24.13 0.58
C PHE A 32 6.37 -24.64 1.36
N ASP A 33 5.40 -25.17 0.62
CA ASP A 33 4.24 -25.83 1.19
C ASP A 33 4.64 -27.21 1.75
N ASP A 34 4.46 -27.39 3.06
CA ASP A 34 4.72 -28.64 3.79
C ASP A 34 3.48 -29.53 3.89
N GLY A 35 2.38 -29.15 3.22
CA GLY A 35 1.09 -29.85 3.25
C GLY A 35 0.15 -29.35 4.35
N GLN A 36 0.57 -28.37 5.17
CA GLN A 36 -0.34 -27.66 6.06
C GLN A 36 -1.13 -26.64 5.23
N LYS A 37 -2.45 -26.79 5.17
CA LYS A 37 -3.33 -25.90 4.40
C LYS A 37 -3.18 -24.45 4.87
N HIS A 38 -2.42 -23.66 4.12
CA HIS A 38 -2.39 -22.20 4.21
C HIS A 38 -3.11 -21.60 3.00
N TYR A 39 -4.35 -22.02 2.79
CA TYR A 39 -5.29 -21.24 2.00
C TYR A 39 -5.72 -20.07 2.89
N ARG A 40 -5.66 -18.84 2.36
CA ARG A 40 -6.05 -17.58 3.02
C ARG A 40 -7.23 -17.84 3.96
N SER A 41 -6.97 -17.83 5.26
CA SER A 41 -7.97 -18.25 6.23
C SER A 41 -8.96 -17.13 6.45
N GLY A 42 -10.20 -17.34 5.99
CA GLY A 42 -11.36 -16.65 6.52
C GLY A 42 -11.89 -15.53 5.64
N ASN A 43 -13.18 -15.65 5.30
CA ASN A 43 -14.03 -14.53 4.93
C ASN A 43 -13.79 -13.40 5.92
N PHE A 44 -13.38 -12.22 5.43
CA PHE A 44 -13.42 -11.01 6.23
C PHE A 44 -14.87 -10.83 6.67
N LEU A 45 -15.13 -10.95 7.97
CA LEU A 45 -16.39 -10.48 8.52
C LEU A 45 -16.31 -8.96 8.48
N PHE A 46 -16.85 -8.36 7.43
CA PHE A 46 -16.80 -6.92 7.29
C PHE A 46 -17.80 -6.30 8.27
N ILE A 47 -17.25 -5.59 9.23
CA ILE A 47 -18.02 -4.83 10.21
C ILE A 47 -17.96 -3.39 9.74
N LYS A 48 -19.12 -2.83 9.40
CA LYS A 48 -19.26 -1.41 9.08
C LYS A 48 -18.72 -0.57 10.25
N ASP A 49 -17.77 0.31 9.95
CA ASP A 49 -17.18 1.19 10.97
C ASP A 49 -18.25 2.14 11.53
N THR A 50 -18.34 2.22 12.86
CA THR A 50 -19.21 3.17 13.58
C THR A 50 -18.66 4.59 13.54
N GLU A 51 -19.50 5.62 13.71
CA GLU A 51 -19.03 7.02 13.81
C GLU A 51 -17.93 7.17 14.87
N GLU A 52 -18.12 6.60 16.05
CA GLU A 52 -17.18 6.71 17.15
C GLU A 52 -15.79 6.17 16.78
N LEU A 53 -15.75 5.02 16.08
CA LEU A 53 -14.51 4.41 15.61
C LEU A 53 -13.84 5.25 14.52
N ILE A 54 -14.61 5.78 13.56
CA ILE A 54 -14.08 6.63 12.49
C ILE A 54 -13.45 7.90 13.08
N LEU A 55 -14.14 8.54 14.04
CA LEU A 55 -13.64 9.73 14.72
C LEU A 55 -12.43 9.43 15.60
N PHE A 56 -12.43 8.28 16.30
CA PHE A 56 -11.31 7.84 17.13
C PHE A 56 -10.05 7.56 16.31
N ASN A 57 -10.21 6.94 15.13
CA ASN A 57 -9.12 6.62 14.22
C ASN A 57 -8.73 7.78 13.28
N ASN A 58 -9.34 8.95 13.42
CA ASN A 58 -8.96 10.11 12.60
C ASN A 58 -7.50 10.51 12.92
N PRO A 59 -6.62 10.64 11.91
CA PRO A 59 -5.22 10.98 12.11
C PRO A 59 -5.04 12.28 12.90
N LYS A 60 -4.12 12.28 13.86
CA LYS A 60 -3.97 13.39 14.83
C LYS A 60 -3.61 14.73 14.19
N HIS A 61 -2.85 14.71 13.08
CA HIS A 61 -2.46 15.91 12.33
C HIS A 61 -3.60 16.51 11.50
N ILE A 62 -4.67 15.75 11.28
CA ILE A 62 -5.84 16.18 10.53
C ILE A 62 -6.90 16.67 11.51
N LYS A 63 -7.09 17.99 11.57
CA LYS A 63 -8.21 18.59 12.31
C LYS A 63 -9.42 18.69 11.40
N PHE A 64 -10.61 18.66 11.96
CA PHE A 64 -11.84 18.86 11.21
C PHE A 64 -12.82 19.71 11.99
N GLN A 65 -13.65 20.43 11.25
CA GLN A 65 -14.79 21.15 11.80
C GLN A 65 -15.95 21.06 10.82
N GLU A 66 -17.16 21.15 11.35
CA GLU A 66 -18.36 21.19 10.52
C GLU A 66 -18.58 22.60 9.97
N ASN A 67 -18.90 22.68 8.68
CA ASN A 67 -19.23 23.89 7.97
C ASN A 67 -20.39 23.64 6.99
N LYS A 68 -21.61 23.97 7.41
CA LYS A 68 -22.85 23.75 6.64
C LYS A 68 -22.91 24.45 5.28
N SER A 69 -21.99 25.36 4.96
CA SER A 69 -21.88 25.91 3.60
C SER A 69 -21.26 24.94 2.61
N ASN A 70 -20.57 23.89 3.08
CA ASN A 70 -19.95 22.88 2.24
C ASN A 70 -21.02 21.99 1.59
N ILE A 71 -20.62 21.22 0.59
CA ILE A 71 -21.49 20.29 -0.12
C ILE A 71 -21.43 18.92 0.59
N SER A 72 -22.58 18.23 0.66
CA SER A 72 -22.65 16.87 1.20
C SER A 72 -21.99 15.87 0.27
N TYR A 73 -21.46 14.77 0.82
CA TYR A 73 -20.95 13.62 0.05
C TYR A 73 -21.91 13.22 -1.09
N GLN A 74 -23.19 12.95 -0.75
CA GLN A 74 -24.18 12.50 -1.73
C GLN A 74 -24.40 13.51 -2.86
N LYS A 75 -24.40 14.81 -2.55
CA LYS A 75 -24.60 15.84 -3.55
C LYS A 75 -23.36 16.00 -4.43
N ASP A 76 -22.17 15.88 -3.86
CA ASP A 76 -20.91 15.97 -4.59
C ASP A 76 -20.74 14.81 -5.59
N GLU A 77 -21.13 13.59 -5.21
CA GLU A 77 -21.15 12.43 -6.12
C GLU A 77 -22.10 12.64 -7.31
N ILE A 78 -23.28 13.22 -7.09
CA ILE A 78 -24.25 13.50 -8.17
C ILE A 78 -23.73 14.58 -9.12
N LEU A 79 -22.98 15.57 -8.61
CA LEU A 79 -22.46 16.67 -9.42
C LEU A 79 -21.50 16.21 -10.51
N GLU A 80 -20.79 15.08 -10.32
CA GLU A 80 -19.89 14.52 -11.34
C GLU A 80 -20.60 14.17 -12.65
N TYR A 81 -21.86 13.73 -12.56
CA TYR A 81 -22.68 13.30 -13.70
C TYR A 81 -23.63 14.39 -14.21
N THR A 82 -23.56 15.59 -13.64
CA THR A 82 -24.46 16.68 -14.03
C THR A 82 -24.18 17.09 -15.49
N GLY A 83 -25.19 16.97 -16.34
CA GLY A 83 -25.10 17.25 -17.78
C GLY A 83 -24.71 16.06 -18.65
N TYR A 84 -24.55 14.86 -18.08
CA TYR A 84 -24.21 13.65 -18.83
C TYR A 84 -25.22 13.35 -19.96
N ASP A 85 -26.52 13.39 -19.65
CA ASP A 85 -27.58 13.08 -20.63
C ASP A 85 -27.81 14.17 -21.68
N THR A 86 -27.33 15.40 -21.43
CA THR A 86 -27.66 16.58 -22.24
C THR A 86 -26.50 17.09 -23.10
N ILE A 87 -25.26 16.71 -22.78
CA ILE A 87 -24.06 17.17 -23.49
C ILE A 87 -23.56 16.04 -24.41
N PRO A 88 -23.59 16.23 -25.75
CA PRO A 88 -22.97 15.28 -26.68
C PRO A 88 -21.48 15.11 -26.39
N ASN A 89 -21.04 13.86 -26.36
CA ASN A 89 -19.67 13.44 -26.03
C ASN A 89 -19.18 13.98 -24.68
N PHE A 90 -20.05 13.99 -23.66
CA PHE A 90 -19.78 14.50 -22.32
C PHE A 90 -18.41 14.05 -21.76
N TRP A 91 -18.11 12.75 -21.82
CA TRP A 91 -16.85 12.21 -21.29
C TRP A 91 -15.62 12.68 -22.05
N GLU A 92 -15.67 12.78 -23.39
CA GLU A 92 -14.55 13.27 -24.19
C GLU A 92 -14.24 14.73 -23.90
N LYS A 93 -15.29 15.57 -23.79
CA LYS A 93 -15.14 16.99 -23.47
C LYS A 93 -14.58 17.19 -22.07
N ARG A 94 -15.13 16.48 -21.07
CA ARG A 94 -14.62 16.54 -19.69
C ARG A 94 -13.18 16.06 -19.60
N LYS A 95 -12.82 14.99 -20.31
CA LYS A 95 -11.45 14.49 -20.37
C LYS A 95 -10.50 15.54 -20.97
N ALA A 96 -10.87 16.18 -22.08
CA ALA A 96 -10.05 17.22 -22.70
C ALA A 96 -9.90 18.46 -21.81
N GLU A 97 -10.97 18.90 -21.14
CA GLU A 97 -10.93 19.99 -20.16
C GLU A 97 -10.04 19.65 -18.96
N TYR A 98 -10.15 18.43 -18.46
CA TYR A 98 -9.33 17.91 -17.37
C TYR A 98 -7.85 17.86 -17.74
N GLU A 99 -7.51 17.27 -18.89
CA GLU A 99 -6.12 17.18 -19.40
C GLU A 99 -5.52 18.58 -19.59
N LYS A 100 -6.31 19.53 -20.11
CA LYS A 100 -5.89 20.92 -20.25
C LYS A 100 -5.69 21.60 -18.90
N LYS A 101 -6.58 21.40 -17.93
CA LYS A 101 -6.50 21.99 -16.58
C LYS A 101 -5.24 21.54 -15.84
N TYR A 102 -4.86 20.26 -15.99
CA TYR A 102 -3.76 19.63 -15.25
C TYR A 102 -2.50 19.34 -16.08
N ALA A 103 -2.37 19.92 -17.28
CA ALA A 103 -1.25 19.66 -18.21
C ALA A 103 0.14 19.88 -17.58
N GLU A 104 0.29 20.89 -16.72
CA GLU A 104 1.54 21.17 -15.99
C GLU A 104 1.90 19.99 -15.07
N PHE A 105 0.95 19.48 -14.29
CA PHE A 105 1.18 18.35 -13.39
C PHE A 105 1.41 17.04 -14.16
N ASN A 106 0.67 16.81 -15.24
CA ASN A 106 0.88 15.64 -16.11
C ASN A 106 2.29 15.60 -16.70
N THR A 107 2.94 16.74 -16.90
CA THR A 107 4.33 16.80 -17.40
C THR A 107 5.34 16.26 -16.38
N TYR A 108 5.06 16.40 -15.08
CA TYR A 108 5.97 16.00 -14.00
C TYR A 108 5.60 14.67 -13.35
N PHE A 109 4.31 14.37 -13.27
CA PHE A 109 3.80 13.18 -12.57
C PHE A 109 3.17 12.15 -13.49
N SER A 110 3.18 12.38 -14.81
CA SER A 110 2.52 11.50 -15.79
C SER A 110 1.06 11.24 -15.40
N ASP A 111 0.67 9.98 -15.33
CA ASP A 111 -0.64 9.42 -15.02
C ASP A 111 -0.72 8.82 -13.61
N GLN A 112 0.26 9.10 -12.75
CA GLN A 112 0.34 8.55 -11.38
C GLN A 112 -0.80 9.01 -10.47
N PHE A 113 -1.47 10.12 -10.82
CA PHE A 113 -2.49 10.74 -9.99
C PHE A 113 -3.72 11.16 -10.78
N LYS A 114 -4.87 11.07 -10.11
CA LYS A 114 -6.11 11.74 -10.51
C LYS A 114 -6.25 13.04 -9.71
N TYR A 115 -6.29 14.17 -10.39
CA TYR A 115 -6.34 15.49 -9.79
C TYR A 115 -7.77 15.90 -9.43
N ILE A 116 -7.92 16.50 -8.26
CA ILE A 116 -9.18 16.98 -7.70
C ILE A 116 -9.29 18.48 -7.91
N GLN A 117 -8.30 19.24 -7.44
CA GLN A 117 -8.30 20.70 -7.53
C GLN A 117 -6.89 21.27 -7.69
N LEU A 118 -6.82 22.44 -8.31
CA LEU A 118 -5.60 23.20 -8.57
C LEU A 118 -5.67 24.57 -7.89
N GLN A 119 -4.57 25.00 -7.28
CA GLN A 119 -4.35 26.37 -6.83
C GLN A 119 -3.01 26.85 -7.40
N LYS A 120 -3.02 28.03 -8.02
CA LYS A 120 -1.81 28.65 -8.58
C LYS A 120 -1.48 29.94 -7.85
N GLU A 121 -0.24 30.00 -7.38
CA GLU A 121 0.40 31.20 -6.86
C GLU A 121 1.60 31.54 -7.75
N LYS A 122 2.19 32.74 -7.59
CA LYS A 122 3.19 33.29 -8.54
C LYS A 122 4.23 32.27 -9.04
N ASN A 123 4.91 31.57 -8.14
CA ASN A 123 6.00 30.64 -8.46
C ASN A 123 5.74 29.20 -7.98
N ILE A 124 4.51 28.92 -7.51
CA ILE A 124 4.14 27.64 -6.91
C ILE A 124 2.76 27.25 -7.42
N SER A 125 2.69 26.05 -8.00
CA SER A 125 1.43 25.40 -8.35
C SER A 125 1.17 24.29 -7.34
N TYR A 126 -0.02 24.24 -6.77
CA TYR A 126 -0.48 23.15 -5.90
C TYR A 126 -1.61 22.38 -6.56
N ALA A 127 -1.66 21.08 -6.36
CA ALA A 127 -2.83 20.27 -6.66
C ALA A 127 -3.18 19.33 -5.51
N ILE A 128 -4.47 19.16 -5.26
CA ILE A 128 -4.98 18.03 -4.50
C ILE A 128 -5.19 16.91 -5.51
N ALA A 129 -4.68 15.72 -5.22
CA ALA A 129 -4.83 14.57 -6.09
C ALA A 129 -5.05 13.28 -5.30
N GLU A 130 -5.44 12.22 -5.99
CA GLU A 130 -5.60 10.88 -5.42
C GLU A 130 -4.90 9.84 -6.30
N ASN A 131 -4.42 8.76 -5.67
CA ASN A 131 -4.01 7.55 -6.36
C ASN A 131 -4.52 6.31 -5.58
N ARG A 132 -3.98 5.12 -5.87
CA ARG A 132 -4.40 3.89 -5.16
C ARG A 132 -4.14 3.94 -3.65
N PHE A 133 -3.17 4.70 -3.17
CA PHE A 133 -2.80 4.82 -1.75
C PHE A 133 -3.63 5.83 -0.96
N GLY A 134 -4.29 6.77 -1.64
CA GLY A 134 -5.15 7.77 -1.01
C GLY A 134 -4.93 9.16 -1.58
N TYR A 135 -5.06 10.19 -0.74
CA TYR A 135 -5.00 11.59 -1.14
C TYR A 135 -3.61 12.21 -0.92
N TRP A 136 -3.25 13.09 -1.84
CA TRP A 136 -1.94 13.70 -1.95
C TRP A 136 -2.04 15.21 -2.16
N LEU A 137 -1.09 15.94 -1.60
CA LEU A 137 -0.78 17.32 -1.97
C LEU A 137 0.41 17.30 -2.92
N LEU A 138 0.23 17.78 -4.13
CA LEU A 138 1.29 17.93 -5.12
C LEU A 138 1.71 19.39 -5.16
N GLU A 139 3.01 19.63 -5.24
CA GLU A 139 3.62 20.95 -5.30
C GLU A 139 4.60 21.00 -6.47
N ILE A 140 4.51 22.02 -7.30
CA ILE A 140 5.53 22.35 -8.29
C ILE A 140 6.04 23.74 -7.96
N LYS A 141 7.23 23.81 -7.39
CA LYS A 141 7.88 25.07 -7.00
C LYS A 141 9.13 25.25 -7.84
N ASN A 142 9.20 26.34 -8.61
CA ASN A 142 10.33 26.62 -9.50
C ASN A 142 10.73 25.43 -10.40
N LYS A 143 9.74 24.72 -10.98
CA LYS A 143 9.93 23.51 -11.81
C LYS A 143 10.45 22.27 -11.07
N THR A 144 10.47 22.29 -9.75
CA THR A 144 10.77 21.11 -8.92
C THR A 144 9.45 20.52 -8.41
N PRO A 145 9.05 19.32 -8.89
CA PRO A 145 7.85 18.64 -8.40
C PRO A 145 8.13 17.92 -7.08
N LYS A 146 7.15 17.93 -6.18
CA LYS A 146 7.10 17.08 -4.98
C LYS A 146 5.66 16.62 -4.76
N ALA A 147 5.46 15.40 -4.31
CA ALA A 147 4.15 14.90 -3.90
C ALA A 147 4.23 14.44 -2.45
N TYR A 148 3.24 14.82 -1.65
CA TYR A 148 3.18 14.53 -0.23
C TYR A 148 1.89 13.79 0.09
N TYR A 149 2.00 12.60 0.66
CA TYR A 149 0.85 11.84 1.11
C TYR A 149 0.22 12.53 2.31
N ILE A 150 -1.09 12.80 2.25
CA ILE A 150 -1.77 13.58 3.30
C ILE A 150 -2.02 12.74 4.54
N GLY A 151 -2.13 11.41 4.41
CA GLY A 151 -2.32 10.51 5.54
C GLY A 151 -3.77 10.38 6.02
N PHE A 152 -4.76 10.67 5.16
CA PHE A 152 -6.17 10.36 5.46
C PHE A 152 -6.40 8.85 5.59
N ASN A 153 -7.35 8.46 6.45
CA ASN A 153 -7.79 7.06 6.58
C ASN A 153 -8.81 6.68 5.48
N LYS A 154 -9.14 5.38 5.38
CA LYS A 154 -10.11 4.86 4.39
C LYS A 154 -11.51 5.48 4.46
N ASN A 155 -11.87 6.00 5.64
CA ASN A 155 -13.20 6.53 5.94
C ASN A 155 -13.32 8.02 5.63
N THR A 156 -12.30 8.64 5.03
CA THR A 156 -12.35 10.04 4.64
C THR A 156 -12.65 10.15 3.15
N TYR A 157 -13.71 10.87 2.81
CA TYR A 157 -14.00 11.30 1.45
C TYR A 157 -13.63 12.78 1.29
N ILE A 158 -12.90 13.09 0.22
CA ILE A 158 -12.60 14.46 -0.17
C ILE A 158 -13.51 14.84 -1.33
N ASN A 159 -14.22 15.97 -1.18
CA ASN A 159 -15.11 16.44 -2.24
C ASN A 159 -14.34 16.69 -3.54
N LYS A 160 -14.89 16.28 -4.66
CA LYS A 160 -14.37 16.54 -6.01
C LYS A 160 -14.44 18.03 -6.33
N ASN A 161 -15.44 18.74 -5.79
CA ASN A 161 -15.61 20.18 -5.95
C ASN A 161 -15.04 20.93 -4.73
N GLN A 162 -13.77 21.30 -4.80
CA GLN A 162 -13.07 22.06 -3.76
C GLN A 162 -13.09 23.57 -4.00
N LYS A 163 -12.86 24.34 -2.93
CA LYS A 163 -12.59 25.78 -3.02
C LYS A 163 -11.35 26.05 -3.89
N GLU A 164 -11.32 27.22 -4.55
CA GLU A 164 -10.15 27.62 -5.38
C GLU A 164 -8.90 27.86 -4.54
N ILE A 165 -9.08 28.35 -3.31
CA ILE A 165 -8.01 28.57 -2.34
C ILE A 165 -8.15 27.50 -1.25
N PHE A 166 -7.28 26.49 -1.29
CA PHE A 166 -7.17 25.42 -0.31
C PHE A 166 -5.84 25.45 0.45
N ILE A 167 -4.83 26.20 -0.02
CA ILE A 167 -3.61 26.51 0.72
C ILE A 167 -3.65 27.97 1.16
N LYS A 168 -3.50 28.22 2.46
CA LYS A 168 -3.35 29.57 3.01
C LYS A 168 -2.65 29.53 4.37
N ASP A 169 -1.75 30.47 4.64
CA ASP A 169 -1.08 30.64 5.94
C ASP A 169 -0.44 29.33 6.46
N ASN A 170 0.28 28.63 5.57
CA ASN A 170 0.90 27.32 5.82
C ASN A 170 -0.07 26.19 6.22
N LYS A 171 -1.35 26.33 5.87
CA LYS A 171 -2.38 25.33 6.15
C LYS A 171 -3.07 24.87 4.88
N LEU A 172 -3.33 23.57 4.82
CA LEU A 172 -4.20 22.93 3.86
C LEU A 172 -5.62 22.87 4.43
N SER A 173 -6.59 23.39 3.70
CA SER A 173 -8.02 23.38 4.02
C SER A 173 -8.78 22.66 2.91
N ILE A 174 -9.37 21.50 3.21
CA ILE A 174 -10.05 20.66 2.23
C ILE A 174 -11.45 20.34 2.74
N ASP A 175 -12.45 20.43 1.87
CA ASP A 175 -13.82 20.07 2.21
C ASP A 175 -14.10 18.58 1.94
N GLY A 176 -14.92 17.95 2.78
CA GLY A 176 -15.22 16.54 2.64
C GLY A 176 -16.14 15.99 3.71
N SER A 177 -16.08 14.69 3.89
CA SER A 177 -17.00 13.95 4.76
C SER A 177 -16.30 12.72 5.35
N PHE A 178 -16.74 12.31 6.54
CA PHE A 178 -16.46 10.96 7.02
C PHE A 178 -17.55 10.02 6.51
N ILE A 179 -17.12 8.90 5.94
CA ILE A 179 -17.96 7.89 5.32
C ILE A 179 -17.80 6.53 5.99
N ALA A 180 -18.90 5.79 6.07
CA ALA A 180 -18.90 4.37 6.36
C ALA A 180 -19.04 3.60 5.06
N ILE A 181 -18.17 2.62 4.88
CA ILE A 181 -18.24 1.65 3.79
C ILE A 181 -19.02 0.48 4.36
N ALA A 182 -20.06 0.01 3.68
CA ALA A 182 -20.83 -1.17 4.03
C ALA A 182 -20.65 -2.23 2.92
N GLU A 183 -20.14 -3.41 3.29
CA GLU A 183 -20.15 -4.58 2.43
C GLU A 183 -21.56 -5.17 2.35
N SER A 184 -22.44 -4.52 1.59
CA SER A 184 -23.51 -5.23 0.93
C SER A 184 -23.20 -5.20 -0.56
N TRP A 185 -22.84 -6.35 -1.12
CA TRP A 185 -22.78 -6.60 -2.56
C TRP A 185 -24.21 -6.60 -3.14
N GLY A 186 -24.95 -5.50 -2.92
CA GLY A 186 -26.25 -5.25 -3.50
C GLY A 186 -26.07 -4.70 -4.91
N ARG A 187 -26.06 -5.61 -5.90
CA ARG A 187 -25.88 -5.37 -7.36
C ARG A 187 -24.40 -5.30 -7.82
N PRO A 188 -24.09 -5.65 -9.08
CA PRO A 188 -22.71 -5.59 -9.57
C PRO A 188 -22.26 -4.12 -9.56
N GLY A 189 -21.22 -3.79 -8.79
CA GLY A 189 -20.59 -2.47 -8.91
C GLY A 189 -19.74 -2.02 -7.74
N HIS A 190 -20.33 -1.68 -6.59
CA HIS A 190 -19.64 -0.92 -5.54
C HIS A 190 -20.21 -1.20 -4.14
N PRO A 191 -19.39 -1.15 -3.07
CA PRO A 191 -19.90 -1.21 -1.70
C PRO A 191 -20.83 -0.03 -1.42
N GLU A 192 -21.82 -0.23 -0.56
CA GLU A 192 -22.72 0.85 -0.14
C GLU A 192 -21.92 1.83 0.72
N ILE A 193 -21.78 3.08 0.27
CA ILE A 193 -21.07 4.13 0.99
C ILE A 193 -22.09 5.14 1.49
N GLU A 194 -22.01 5.49 2.77
CA GLU A 194 -22.84 6.54 3.35
C GLU A 194 -21.99 7.56 4.11
N ALA A 195 -22.43 8.82 4.12
CA ALA A 195 -21.85 9.82 4.99
C ALA A 195 -22.31 9.58 6.43
N VAL A 196 -21.35 9.45 7.33
CA VAL A 196 -21.58 9.36 8.77
C VAL A 196 -21.46 10.73 9.42
N LYS A 197 -20.54 11.56 8.89
CA LYS A 197 -20.42 12.96 9.28
C LYS A 197 -20.08 13.81 8.07
N ASP A 198 -20.93 14.78 7.77
CA ASP A 198 -20.86 15.52 6.51
C ASP A 198 -20.58 17.00 6.69
N PHE A 199 -20.39 17.71 5.58
CA PHE A 199 -20.13 19.14 5.54
C PHE A 199 -18.85 19.54 6.27
N LEU A 200 -17.82 18.70 6.24
CA LEU A 200 -16.58 18.95 6.98
C LEU A 200 -15.63 19.84 6.19
N THR A 201 -14.85 20.64 6.91
CA THR A 201 -13.59 21.20 6.45
C THR A 201 -12.47 20.59 7.29
N PHE A 202 -11.57 19.86 6.64
CA PHE A 202 -10.32 19.36 7.18
C PHE A 202 -9.27 20.46 7.15
N GLN A 203 -8.49 20.60 8.22
CA GLN A 203 -7.38 21.53 8.35
C GLN A 203 -6.12 20.80 8.77
N ILE A 204 -5.04 21.02 8.04
CA ILE A 204 -3.77 20.32 8.22
C ILE A 204 -2.63 21.33 8.10
N ASP A 205 -1.62 21.25 8.97
CA ASP A 205 -0.40 22.06 8.85
C ASP A 205 0.50 21.49 7.76
N LEU A 206 0.99 22.33 6.85
CA LEU A 206 1.88 21.89 5.79
C LEU A 206 3.22 21.40 6.33
N ASN A 207 3.67 21.84 7.50
CA ASN A 207 4.89 21.32 8.12
C ASN A 207 4.76 19.85 8.50
N ASP A 208 3.56 19.42 8.90
CA ASP A 208 3.31 18.00 9.22
C ASP A 208 3.34 17.16 7.94
N ILE A 209 2.66 17.61 6.87
CA ILE A 209 2.58 16.88 5.60
C ILE A 209 3.93 16.83 4.87
N LYS A 210 4.71 17.91 4.89
CA LYS A 210 5.97 18.03 4.14
C LYS A 210 7.17 17.45 4.86
N LYS A 211 6.99 16.87 6.05
CA LYS A 211 8.07 16.24 6.81
C LYS A 211 8.56 15.00 6.07
N ASP A 212 9.84 14.99 5.76
CA ASP A 212 10.62 13.95 5.09
C ASP A 212 11.93 13.93 5.92
N SER A 213 12.02 13.02 6.88
CA SER A 213 13.00 13.16 7.97
C SER A 213 14.41 12.72 7.59
N ASP A 214 14.55 11.93 6.53
CA ASP A 214 15.84 11.58 5.97
C ASP A 214 16.17 12.36 4.68
N ASP A 215 15.23 13.06 4.04
CA ASP A 215 15.39 13.78 2.78
C ASP A 215 15.67 12.85 1.59
N ASP A 216 14.89 11.77 1.47
CA ASP A 216 15.00 10.80 0.37
C ASP A 216 14.02 11.07 -0.78
N GLY A 217 12.92 11.79 -0.52
CA GLY A 217 11.89 12.14 -1.50
C GLY A 217 10.48 11.70 -1.12
N TYR A 218 10.32 10.68 -0.27
CA TYR A 218 9.03 10.34 0.33
C TYR A 218 8.82 11.10 1.63
N ASN A 219 7.58 11.53 1.89
CA ASN A 219 7.27 12.13 3.18
C ASN A 219 7.01 11.04 4.22
N ASP A 220 7.28 11.34 5.50
CA ASP A 220 7.18 10.40 6.62
C ASP A 220 5.83 9.65 6.62
N PHE A 221 4.73 10.31 6.27
CA PHE A 221 3.41 9.67 6.24
C PHE A 221 3.31 8.58 5.17
N PHE A 222 3.90 8.79 4.00
CA PHE A 222 3.89 7.78 2.95
C PHE A 222 4.79 6.60 3.32
N GLU A 223 5.99 6.86 3.83
CA GLU A 223 6.89 5.80 4.27
C GLU A 223 6.27 4.93 5.36
N ASN A 224 5.63 5.54 6.36
CA ASN A 224 4.89 4.81 7.39
C ASN A 224 3.74 3.96 6.81
N LEU A 225 3.04 4.46 5.78
CA LEU A 225 2.00 3.71 5.08
C LEU A 225 2.58 2.46 4.42
N ILE A 226 3.69 2.58 3.71
CA ILE A 226 4.28 1.45 2.96
C ILE A 226 5.30 0.63 3.75
N PHE A 227 5.46 0.94 5.04
CA PHE A 227 6.38 0.31 6.01
C PHE A 227 7.87 0.46 5.66
N LEU A 228 8.24 1.64 5.18
CA LEU A 228 9.63 2.08 5.13
C LEU A 228 10.03 2.74 6.45
N ASN A 229 11.32 3.02 6.61
CA ASN A 229 11.87 3.68 7.78
C ASN A 229 12.09 5.17 7.51
N PRO A 230 11.26 6.08 8.07
CA PRO A 230 11.32 7.51 7.76
C PRO A 230 12.58 8.25 8.22
N ASN A 231 13.55 7.54 8.81
CA ASN A 231 14.82 8.12 9.23
C ASN A 231 16.01 7.45 8.52
N SER A 232 15.76 6.74 7.43
CA SER A 232 16.76 5.99 6.68
C SER A 232 16.43 5.99 5.20
N LYS A 233 17.22 6.74 4.42
CA LYS A 233 17.09 6.81 2.95
C LYS A 233 17.10 5.47 2.24
N ASP A 234 17.62 4.43 2.90
CA ASP A 234 17.77 3.07 2.40
C ASP A 234 17.26 2.15 3.53
N THR A 235 15.99 1.78 3.46
CA THR A 235 15.29 1.04 4.51
C THR A 235 15.86 -0.38 4.65
N ASP A 236 16.21 -1.01 3.54
CA ASP A 236 16.61 -2.43 3.52
C ASP A 236 18.14 -2.67 3.52
N GLY A 237 18.93 -1.60 3.38
CA GLY A 237 20.38 -1.62 3.46
C GLY A 237 21.07 -2.17 2.21
N ASP A 238 20.45 -2.06 1.04
CA ASP A 238 21.00 -2.52 -0.22
C ASP A 238 21.83 -1.47 -1.00
N LYS A 239 21.86 -0.23 -0.48
CA LYS A 239 22.54 0.96 -0.99
C LYS A 239 21.82 1.68 -2.12
N ILE A 240 20.56 1.37 -2.37
CA ILE A 240 19.65 2.14 -3.22
C ILE A 240 18.76 2.98 -2.31
N SER A 241 18.48 4.23 -2.68
CA SER A 241 17.56 5.05 -1.89
C SER A 241 16.14 4.51 -2.06
N ASP A 242 15.29 4.53 -1.02
CA ASP A 242 13.92 4.00 -1.11
C ASP A 242 13.13 4.67 -2.24
N PHE A 243 13.32 5.99 -2.41
CA PHE A 243 12.76 6.72 -3.54
C PHE A 243 13.18 6.17 -4.92
N GLU A 244 14.40 5.66 -5.08
CA GLU A 244 14.90 5.10 -6.35
C GLU A 244 14.76 3.58 -6.47
N ASP A 245 14.51 2.89 -5.36
CA ASP A 245 14.43 1.44 -5.36
C ASP A 245 13.08 0.93 -5.89
N LEU A 246 13.15 -0.10 -6.73
CA LEU A 246 12.00 -0.80 -7.25
C LEU A 246 11.42 -1.82 -6.24
N ASN A 247 12.17 -2.17 -5.19
CA ASN A 247 11.71 -3.01 -4.08
C ASN A 247 12.25 -2.55 -2.72
N PRO A 248 11.91 -1.32 -2.27
CA PRO A 248 12.56 -0.60 -1.15
C PRO A 248 12.43 -1.27 0.23
N ARG A 249 11.70 -2.38 0.33
CA ARG A 249 11.41 -3.06 1.59
C ARG A 249 12.31 -4.25 1.86
N TYR A 250 12.92 -4.80 0.83
CA TYR A 250 13.69 -6.02 0.95
C TYR A 250 14.83 -6.02 -0.04
N LYS A 251 16.02 -6.14 0.54
CA LYS A 251 17.24 -6.32 -0.20
C LYS A 251 17.10 -7.44 -1.23
N SER A 252 17.23 -7.04 -2.48
CA SER A 252 17.11 -7.95 -3.62
C SER A 252 18.15 -9.06 -3.58
N GLU A 253 17.75 -10.27 -3.96
CA GLU A 253 18.63 -11.43 -4.10
C GLU A 253 18.60 -12.02 -5.52
N ASN A 254 19.71 -12.64 -5.91
CA ASN A 254 19.82 -13.31 -7.22
C ASN A 254 19.86 -14.83 -7.05
N THR A 255 18.69 -15.43 -6.87
CA THR A 255 18.52 -16.89 -6.81
C THR A 255 17.61 -17.37 -7.92
N LYS A 256 17.59 -18.67 -8.19
CA LYS A 256 16.65 -19.22 -9.18
C LYS A 256 15.17 -18.93 -8.81
N PHE A 257 14.82 -18.86 -7.52
CA PHE A 257 13.43 -18.60 -7.11
C PHE A 257 13.08 -17.11 -7.11
N THR A 258 14.02 -16.20 -6.80
CA THR A 258 13.75 -14.77 -7.01
C THR A 258 13.54 -14.49 -8.50
N LYS A 259 14.37 -15.07 -9.38
CA LYS A 259 14.21 -15.00 -10.85
C LYS A 259 12.87 -15.55 -11.35
N LEU A 260 12.36 -16.64 -10.73
CA LEU A 260 11.02 -17.15 -11.01
C LEU A 260 9.94 -16.09 -10.76
N PHE A 261 9.97 -15.46 -9.59
CA PHE A 261 8.97 -14.45 -9.22
C PHE A 261 9.12 -13.15 -10.01
N GLU A 262 10.33 -12.75 -10.36
CA GLU A 262 10.57 -11.65 -11.31
C GLU A 262 9.90 -11.96 -12.66
N GLU A 263 10.06 -13.16 -13.22
CA GLU A 263 9.36 -13.55 -14.46
C GLU A 263 7.83 -13.54 -14.32
N ILE A 264 7.30 -13.89 -13.15
CA ILE A 264 5.86 -13.82 -12.85
C ILE A 264 5.39 -12.38 -12.86
N ILE A 265 6.07 -11.48 -12.13
CA ILE A 265 5.76 -10.04 -12.13
C ILE A 265 5.80 -9.53 -13.56
N GLU A 266 6.87 -9.78 -14.30
CA GLU A 266 7.05 -9.22 -15.64
C GLU A 266 5.95 -9.66 -16.63
N LYS A 267 5.38 -10.86 -16.47
CA LYS A 267 4.23 -11.34 -17.27
C LYS A 267 2.88 -10.74 -16.85
N ASP A 268 2.74 -10.37 -15.58
CA ASP A 268 1.50 -9.83 -14.99
C ASP A 268 1.18 -8.41 -15.50
N GLY A 269 2.20 -7.65 -15.91
CA GLY A 269 2.02 -6.24 -16.28
C GLY A 269 2.41 -5.93 -17.72
N TYR A 270 1.64 -5.02 -18.32
CA TYR A 270 1.76 -4.63 -19.73
C TYR A 270 2.58 -3.37 -19.96
N GLN A 271 2.91 -2.61 -18.92
CA GLN A 271 3.58 -1.30 -19.05
C GLN A 271 4.88 -1.24 -18.23
N ASN A 272 5.87 -0.49 -18.75
CA ASN A 272 7.04 -0.10 -18.00
C ASN A 272 6.73 1.20 -17.26
N ILE A 273 6.70 1.11 -15.94
CA ILE A 273 6.33 2.20 -15.03
C ILE A 273 7.41 2.41 -13.95
N GLN A 274 8.65 1.98 -14.21
CA GLN A 274 9.75 2.10 -13.24
C GLN A 274 10.02 3.56 -12.82
N GLU A 275 9.80 4.51 -13.74
CA GLU A 275 10.00 5.95 -13.51
C GLU A 275 8.84 6.59 -12.72
N ASN A 276 7.79 5.84 -12.39
CA ASN A 276 6.65 6.33 -11.63
C ASN A 276 6.88 6.13 -10.12
N HIS A 277 7.63 7.05 -9.50
CA HIS A 277 8.01 6.99 -8.08
C HIS A 277 6.85 6.89 -7.08
N TYR A 278 5.62 7.24 -7.45
CA TYR A 278 4.44 7.21 -6.56
C TYR A 278 3.44 6.10 -6.94
N THR A 279 3.82 5.19 -7.83
CA THR A 279 3.02 4.04 -8.26
C THR A 279 3.76 2.75 -7.96
N PHE A 280 3.11 1.85 -7.22
CA PHE A 280 3.63 0.51 -6.93
C PHE A 280 2.59 -0.54 -7.29
N GLU A 281 3.08 -1.69 -7.76
CA GLU A 281 2.31 -2.93 -7.74
C GLU A 281 2.43 -3.60 -6.39
N THR A 282 1.29 -3.94 -5.81
CA THR A 282 1.23 -4.46 -4.45
C THR A 282 0.82 -5.94 -4.48
N TYR A 283 1.65 -6.79 -3.89
CA TYR A 283 1.43 -8.22 -3.83
C TYR A 283 1.30 -8.69 -2.38
N GLU A 284 0.43 -9.66 -2.13
CA GLU A 284 0.39 -10.39 -0.87
C GLU A 284 1.20 -11.69 -1.01
N SER A 285 2.21 -11.91 -0.18
CA SER A 285 2.94 -13.18 -0.11
C SER A 285 3.79 -13.31 1.15
N ASP A 286 3.71 -14.50 1.75
CA ASP A 286 4.60 -14.90 2.86
C ASP A 286 5.89 -15.59 2.38
N CYS A 287 6.09 -15.72 1.06
CA CYS A 287 7.31 -16.31 0.52
C CYS A 287 8.43 -15.27 0.44
N GLU A 288 9.50 -15.48 1.22
CA GLU A 288 10.70 -14.64 1.25
C GLU A 288 11.41 -14.52 -0.11
N TYR A 289 11.43 -15.57 -0.94
CA TYR A 289 11.99 -15.45 -2.30
C TYR A 289 11.24 -14.45 -3.16
N PHE A 290 9.92 -14.34 -2.97
CA PHE A 290 9.15 -13.34 -3.68
C PHE A 290 9.43 -11.95 -3.11
N GLN A 291 9.52 -11.82 -1.79
CA GLN A 291 9.83 -10.54 -1.16
C GLN A 291 11.16 -9.94 -1.62
N LYS A 292 12.16 -10.77 -1.97
CA LYS A 292 13.52 -10.33 -2.36
C LYS A 292 13.76 -10.30 -3.88
N VAL A 293 12.72 -10.09 -4.67
CA VAL A 293 12.84 -9.91 -6.13
C VAL A 293 13.52 -8.60 -6.50
N ASN A 294 14.19 -8.58 -7.64
CA ASN A 294 14.65 -7.34 -8.28
C ASN A 294 13.85 -7.12 -9.58
N PRO A 295 12.67 -6.48 -9.51
CA PRO A 295 11.82 -6.28 -10.68
C PRO A 295 12.48 -5.34 -11.69
N GLY A 296 12.28 -5.57 -12.99
CA GLY A 296 13.00 -4.84 -14.03
C GLY A 296 12.25 -3.65 -14.62
N LYS A 297 10.92 -3.60 -14.49
CA LYS A 297 10.08 -2.60 -15.20
C LYS A 297 9.05 -1.87 -14.33
N ARG A 298 9.01 -2.15 -13.03
CA ARG A 298 8.02 -1.55 -12.13
C ARG A 298 8.45 -1.67 -10.69
N ARG A 299 7.94 -0.74 -9.88
CA ARG A 299 8.10 -0.74 -8.43
C ARG A 299 7.10 -1.70 -7.80
N VAL A 300 7.53 -2.49 -6.84
CA VAL A 300 6.70 -3.47 -6.16
C VAL A 300 6.74 -3.25 -4.66
N LEU A 301 5.64 -3.59 -4.00
CA LEU A 301 5.57 -3.70 -2.55
C LEU A 301 4.96 -5.06 -2.22
N ILE A 302 5.73 -5.91 -1.55
CA ILE A 302 5.33 -7.30 -1.26
C ILE A 302 5.11 -7.45 0.24
N PHE A 303 3.90 -7.79 0.62
CA PHE A 303 3.46 -7.78 2.01
C PHE A 303 3.14 -9.20 2.50
N PRO A 304 3.67 -9.61 3.65
CA PRO A 304 3.14 -10.74 4.39
C PRO A 304 1.66 -10.52 4.72
N GLU A 305 0.90 -11.61 4.85
CA GLU A 305 -0.57 -11.58 5.04
C GLU A 305 -0.99 -10.64 6.18
N GLU A 306 -0.30 -10.69 7.31
CA GLU A 306 -0.61 -9.86 8.48
C GLU A 306 -0.53 -8.35 8.18
N LYS A 307 0.54 -7.92 7.49
CA LYS A 307 0.75 -6.50 7.13
C LYS A 307 -0.25 -6.06 6.07
N ALA A 308 -0.54 -6.91 5.08
CA ALA A 308 -1.54 -6.63 4.05
C ALA A 308 -2.94 -6.46 4.67
N ARG A 309 -3.31 -7.34 5.61
CA ARG A 309 -4.57 -7.25 6.35
C ARG A 309 -4.70 -5.94 7.11
N LYS A 310 -3.63 -5.50 7.78
CA LYS A 310 -3.60 -4.21 8.48
C LYS A 310 -3.85 -3.04 7.52
N LEU A 311 -3.20 -3.02 6.36
CA LEU A 311 -3.40 -1.94 5.37
C LEU A 311 -4.81 -1.88 4.79
N ASN A 312 -5.38 -3.04 4.47
CA ASN A 312 -6.76 -3.12 3.99
C ASN A 312 -7.76 -2.61 5.06
N SER A 313 -7.45 -2.85 6.35
CA SER A 313 -8.25 -2.35 7.47
C SER A 313 -8.12 -0.82 7.64
N ASP A 314 -6.92 -0.27 7.49
CA ASP A 314 -6.62 1.09 7.95
C ASP A 314 -6.75 2.15 6.83
N TYR A 315 -6.46 1.81 5.57
CA TYR A 315 -6.21 2.82 4.52
C TYR A 315 -7.07 2.72 3.27
N LYS A 316 -7.18 1.55 2.62
CA LYS A 316 -8.09 1.40 1.48
C LYS A 316 -8.39 -0.07 1.16
N PRO A 317 -9.67 -0.47 1.07
CA PRO A 317 -10.01 -1.79 0.54
C PRO A 317 -9.57 -1.89 -0.93
N GLY A 318 -9.08 -3.07 -1.33
CA GLY A 318 -8.64 -3.33 -2.70
C GLY A 318 -7.28 -2.72 -3.05
N LEU A 319 -6.46 -2.33 -2.05
CA LEU A 319 -5.08 -1.92 -2.30
C LEU A 319 -4.30 -3.06 -2.97
N PHE A 320 -4.52 -4.31 -2.54
CA PHE A 320 -3.89 -5.51 -3.06
C PHE A 320 -4.70 -6.16 -4.18
N SER A 321 -4.05 -6.40 -5.32
CA SER A 321 -4.67 -7.05 -6.49
C SER A 321 -4.48 -8.56 -6.50
N THR A 322 -3.31 -9.04 -6.03
CA THR A 322 -2.91 -10.43 -6.24
C THR A 322 -2.17 -10.99 -5.03
N TYR A 323 -2.60 -12.17 -4.59
CA TYR A 323 -1.92 -13.01 -3.61
C TYR A 323 -1.18 -14.13 -4.32
N TYR A 324 0.08 -14.37 -3.93
CA TYR A 324 0.88 -15.52 -4.35
C TYR A 324 1.27 -16.34 -3.12
N GLY A 325 0.81 -17.58 -3.08
CA GLY A 325 1.05 -18.48 -1.96
C GLY A 325 2.39 -19.22 -2.02
N ARG A 326 2.56 -20.15 -1.08
CA ARG A 326 3.76 -20.98 -0.97
C ARG A 326 3.91 -21.93 -2.16
N ILE A 327 5.15 -22.21 -2.50
CA ILE A 327 5.58 -23.09 -3.59
C ILE A 327 5.39 -24.55 -3.18
N LYS A 328 4.63 -25.31 -3.95
CA LYS A 328 4.57 -26.77 -3.86
C LYS A 328 5.52 -27.39 -4.88
N LYS A 329 6.40 -28.29 -4.43
CA LYS A 329 7.33 -29.02 -5.31
C LYS A 329 6.66 -30.30 -5.83
N ASP A 330 6.83 -30.59 -7.11
CA ASP A 330 6.52 -31.90 -7.66
C ASP A 330 7.64 -32.91 -7.34
N PRO A 331 7.33 -34.22 -7.20
CA PRO A 331 8.33 -35.26 -7.02
C PRO A 331 9.39 -35.35 -8.12
N ASP A 332 9.12 -34.85 -9.33
CA ASP A 332 10.11 -34.79 -10.43
C ASP A 332 11.33 -33.87 -10.13
N GLY A 333 11.22 -33.01 -9.09
CA GLY A 333 12.25 -32.06 -8.68
C GLY A 333 12.44 -30.85 -9.60
N LYS A 334 11.67 -30.74 -10.68
CA LYS A 334 11.76 -29.72 -11.73
C LYS A 334 10.49 -28.87 -11.85
N THR A 335 9.35 -29.42 -11.47
CA THR A 335 8.04 -28.78 -11.57
C THR A 335 7.64 -28.22 -10.21
N PHE A 336 7.11 -27.00 -10.24
CA PHE A 336 6.71 -26.24 -9.07
C PHE A 336 5.32 -25.63 -9.31
N TYR A 337 4.49 -25.64 -8.28
CA TYR A 337 3.15 -25.08 -8.32
C TYR A 337 3.03 -23.92 -7.34
N ILE A 338 2.56 -22.78 -7.81
CA ILE A 338 2.37 -21.58 -6.99
C ILE A 338 0.90 -21.19 -7.07
N PRO A 339 0.12 -21.37 -5.99
CA PRO A 339 -1.27 -20.92 -5.99
C PRO A 339 -1.30 -19.40 -6.03
N TYR A 340 -2.24 -18.85 -6.79
CA TYR A 340 -2.49 -17.41 -6.81
C TYR A 340 -3.98 -17.13 -6.68
N HIS A 341 -4.31 -15.96 -6.13
CA HIS A 341 -5.67 -15.49 -5.96
C HIS A 341 -5.76 -14.00 -6.26
N GLU A 342 -6.76 -13.63 -7.04
CA GLU A 342 -7.13 -12.26 -7.40
C GLU A 342 -8.57 -11.98 -6.95
N SER A 343 -9.03 -10.75 -7.05
CA SER A 343 -10.37 -10.34 -6.59
C SER A 343 -11.55 -11.14 -7.17
N SER A 344 -11.40 -11.75 -8.36
CA SER A 344 -12.48 -12.47 -9.05
C SER A 344 -12.04 -13.78 -9.71
N SER A 345 -10.79 -14.18 -9.49
CA SER A 345 -10.19 -15.34 -10.14
C SER A 345 -9.13 -15.97 -9.26
N GLY A 346 -8.81 -17.22 -9.53
CA GLY A 346 -7.70 -17.89 -8.87
C GLY A 346 -7.15 -19.01 -9.72
N GLY A 347 -6.13 -19.66 -9.22
CA GLY A 347 -5.56 -20.80 -9.90
C GLY A 347 -4.19 -21.13 -9.36
N LYS A 348 -3.38 -21.71 -10.24
CA LYS A 348 -1.99 -22.00 -9.95
C LYS A 348 -1.13 -21.66 -11.16
N ILE A 349 0.04 -21.12 -10.88
CA ILE A 349 1.15 -21.06 -11.83
C ILE A 349 1.87 -22.38 -11.76
N ILE A 350 2.11 -22.98 -12.93
CA ILE A 350 2.96 -24.15 -13.10
C ILE A 350 4.29 -23.63 -13.65
N ALA A 351 5.36 -23.81 -12.87
CA ALA A 351 6.69 -23.37 -13.21
C ALA A 351 7.61 -24.59 -13.35
N VAL A 352 8.22 -24.75 -14.52
CA VAL A 352 9.14 -25.84 -14.83
C VAL A 352 10.56 -25.28 -14.97
N TYR A 353 11.51 -25.83 -14.22
CA TYR A 353 12.92 -25.42 -14.26
C TYR A 353 13.77 -26.45 -15.02
N GLU A 354 14.21 -26.08 -16.22
CA GLU A 354 15.06 -26.94 -17.05
C GLU A 354 16.18 -26.13 -17.70
N ASN A 355 17.38 -26.70 -17.76
CA ASN A 355 18.56 -26.11 -18.40
C ASN A 355 18.88 -24.67 -17.95
N GLY A 356 18.57 -24.34 -16.70
CA GLY A 356 18.83 -23.02 -16.11
C GLY A 356 17.72 -21.99 -16.30
N THR A 357 16.62 -22.34 -16.97
CA THR A 357 15.55 -21.41 -17.35
C THR A 357 14.19 -21.84 -16.81
N TRP A 358 13.32 -20.87 -16.52
CA TRP A 358 11.93 -21.11 -16.14
C TRP A 358 11.01 -21.12 -17.35
N SER A 359 10.07 -22.06 -17.36
CA SER A 359 8.92 -22.06 -18.25
C SER A 359 7.66 -21.96 -17.40
N LEU A 360 6.83 -20.95 -17.65
CA LEU A 360 5.62 -20.67 -16.86
C LEU A 360 4.37 -20.90 -17.70
N SER A 361 3.42 -21.63 -17.14
CA SER A 361 2.03 -21.71 -17.62
C SER A 361 1.06 -21.48 -16.47
N THR A 362 -0.17 -21.11 -16.78
CA THR A 362 -1.20 -20.83 -15.79
C THR A 362 -2.38 -21.77 -15.98
N GLU A 363 -2.83 -22.38 -14.88
CA GLU A 363 -4.05 -23.16 -14.84
C GLU A 363 -5.07 -22.39 -14.00
N ARG A 364 -6.10 -21.86 -14.65
CA ARG A 364 -7.18 -21.15 -13.98
C ARG A 364 -8.10 -22.15 -13.28
N GLY A 365 -8.35 -21.92 -12.00
CA GLY A 365 -9.41 -22.59 -11.25
C GLY A 365 -10.48 -21.58 -10.91
N TYR A 366 -11.76 -21.90 -11.13
CA TYR A 366 -12.82 -21.10 -10.53
C TYR A 366 -12.78 -21.33 -9.02
N VAL A 367 -12.56 -20.27 -8.25
CA VAL A 367 -12.87 -20.28 -6.82
C VAL A 367 -14.40 -20.13 -6.73
N ILE A 368 -15.06 -21.10 -6.09
CA ILE A 368 -16.50 -21.06 -5.75
C ILE A 368 -16.69 -20.12 -4.57
#